data_AF-A0A4Q5SUL9-F1
#
_entry.id   AF-A0A4Q5SUL9-F1
#
_cell.length_a   1.000
_cell.length_b   1.000
_cell.length_c   1.000
_cell.angle_alpha   90.00
_cell.angle_beta   90.00
_cell.angle_gamma   90.00
#
_symmetry.space_group_name_H-M   'P 1'
#
loop_
_entity.id
_entity.type
_entity.pdbx_description
1 polymer ?
#
loop_
_entity_poly.entity_id
_entity_poly.type
_entity_poly.pdbx_seq_one_letter_code
_entity_poly.pdbx_strand_id
1 'polypeptide(L)'
;SGAVLTFELPGGVDAGRRFIDSLELFSHVANIGDVRSLAIHPASTTHSQGTPEEHAAAGVTPGLVRLAVGVEGIDDILADLEAGLRAAK
;
A
#
# COMPACT_ATOMS: atom_id res chain seq x y z
N SER A 1 4.85 -7.70 -18.68
CA SER A 1 5.40 -6.88 -17.58
C SER A 1 4.27 -6.08 -16.98
N GLY A 2 4.02 -6.19 -15.67
CA GLY A 2 2.85 -5.58 -15.00
C GLY A 2 3.22 -4.34 -14.18
N ALA A 3 2.21 -3.57 -13.78
CA ALA A 3 2.35 -2.34 -12.98
C ALA A 3 2.09 -2.58 -11.47
N VAL A 4 2.33 -3.81 -11.00
CA VAL A 4 2.14 -4.19 -9.59
C VAL A 4 3.49 -4.32 -8.92
N LEU A 5 3.66 -3.63 -7.79
CA LEU A 5 4.87 -3.69 -6.97
C LEU A 5 4.51 -3.75 -5.50
N THR A 6 5.39 -4.33 -4.71
CA THR A 6 5.28 -4.40 -3.25
C THR A 6 6.54 -3.87 -2.60
N PHE A 7 6.37 -3.15 -1.49
CA PHE A 7 7.47 -2.69 -0.66
C PHE A 7 7.05 -2.76 0.81
N GLU A 8 8.02 -2.64 1.71
CA GLU A 8 7.78 -2.68 3.14
C GLU A 8 8.20 -1.36 3.79
N LEU A 9 7.33 -0.84 4.65
CA LEU A 9 7.59 0.35 5.44
C LEU A 9 8.20 -0.02 6.80
N PRO A 10 9.30 0.64 7.20
CA PRO A 10 9.75 0.57 8.58
C PRO A 10 8.68 1.20 9.49
N GLY A 11 8.44 0.62 10.66
CA GLY A 11 7.39 1.06 11.59
C GLY A 11 6.12 0.19 11.58
N GLY A 12 6.07 -0.84 10.72
CA GLY A 12 5.04 -1.88 10.77
C GLY A 12 3.62 -1.38 10.48
N VAL A 13 2.63 -1.93 11.20
CA VAL A 13 1.21 -1.72 10.91
C VAL A 13 0.80 -0.25 10.96
N ASP A 14 1.34 0.49 11.93
CA ASP A 14 0.99 1.91 12.12
C ASP A 14 1.54 2.78 10.99
N ALA A 15 2.77 2.53 10.55
CA ALA A 15 3.35 3.21 9.39
C ALA A 15 2.56 2.89 8.11
N GLY A 16 2.18 1.62 7.92
CA GLY A 16 1.36 1.19 6.78
C GLY A 16 -0.03 1.82 6.75
N ARG A 17 -0.71 1.93 7.91
CA ARG A 17 -1.98 2.65 8.03
C ARG A 17 -1.85 4.13 7.68
N ARG A 18 -0.91 4.84 8.32
CA ARG A 18 -0.68 6.27 8.06
C ARG A 18 -0.36 6.55 6.60
N PHE A 19 0.48 5.70 5.99
CA PHE A 19 0.80 5.78 4.58
C PHE A 19 -0.47 5.75 3.74
N ILE A 20 -1.26 4.67 3.83
CA ILE A 20 -2.47 4.48 3.02
C ILE A 20 -3.51 5.58 3.27
N ASP A 21 -3.75 5.95 4.53
CA ASP A 21 -4.76 6.94 4.90
C ASP A 21 -4.41 8.36 4.42
N SER A 22 -3.14 8.62 4.08
CA SER A 22 -2.67 9.93 3.61
C SER A 22 -2.58 10.07 2.10
N LEU A 23 -2.82 9.00 1.34
CA LEU A 23 -2.84 9.05 -0.12
C LEU A 23 -4.15 9.70 -0.58
N GLU A 24 -4.04 10.66 -1.49
CA GLU A 24 -5.18 11.36 -2.08
C GLU A 24 -5.43 10.91 -3.52
N LEU A 25 -4.38 10.47 -4.24
CA LEU A 25 -4.47 9.98 -5.61
C LEU A 25 -4.74 8.47 -5.64
N PHE A 26 -3.96 7.69 -4.89
CA PHE A 26 -4.12 6.24 -4.86
C PHE A 26 -5.41 5.83 -4.14
N SER A 27 -6.26 5.07 -4.82
CA SER A 27 -7.50 4.54 -4.22
C SER A 27 -7.22 3.32 -3.32
N HIS A 28 -7.81 3.29 -2.14
CA HIS A 28 -7.67 2.18 -1.19
C HIS A 28 -8.63 1.03 -1.49
N VAL A 29 -8.30 0.22 -2.50
CA VAL A 29 -9.12 -0.92 -2.94
C VAL A 29 -8.25 -2.12 -3.32
N ALA A 30 -8.81 -3.33 -3.19
CA ALA A 30 -8.04 -4.57 -3.32
C ALA A 30 -7.91 -5.10 -4.77
N ASN A 31 -8.58 -4.51 -5.76
CA ASN A 31 -8.52 -4.95 -7.15
C ASN A 31 -7.16 -4.62 -7.81
N ILE A 32 -6.95 -5.12 -9.03
CA ILE A 32 -5.75 -4.91 -9.86
C ILE A 32 -6.22 -4.68 -11.30
N GLY A 33 -5.50 -3.82 -12.05
CA GLY A 33 -5.77 -3.58 -13.48
C GLY A 33 -6.85 -2.53 -13.76
N ASP A 34 -7.10 -1.64 -12.82
CA ASP A 34 -7.88 -0.41 -13.04
C ASP A 34 -7.02 0.62 -13.78
N VAL A 35 -7.66 1.59 -14.43
CA VAL A 35 -6.96 2.76 -14.99
C VAL A 35 -6.42 3.67 -13.88
N ARG A 36 -7.02 3.60 -12.69
CA ARG A 36 -6.58 4.33 -11.50
C ARG A 36 -5.50 3.59 -10.74
N SER A 37 -4.61 4.36 -10.13
CA SER A 37 -3.61 3.91 -9.18
C SER A 37 -4.28 3.41 -7.88
N LEU A 38 -3.91 2.22 -7.44
CA LEU A 38 -4.50 1.54 -6.29
C LEU A 38 -3.42 1.19 -5.28
N ALA A 39 -3.70 1.39 -3.99
CA ALA A 39 -2.80 1.03 -2.90
C ALA A 39 -3.54 0.19 -1.86
N ILE A 40 -2.86 -0.79 -1.28
CA ILE A 40 -3.41 -1.56 -0.16
C ILE A 40 -2.32 -1.95 0.83
N HIS A 41 -2.67 -1.89 2.11
CA HIS A 41 -1.87 -2.41 3.21
C HIS A 41 -2.57 -3.65 3.80
N PRO A 42 -2.16 -4.88 3.42
CA PRO A 42 -2.91 -6.10 3.74
C PRO A 42 -3.07 -6.34 5.24
N ALA A 43 -2.04 -6.05 6.04
CA ALA A 43 -2.04 -6.28 7.48
C ALA A 43 -3.11 -5.46 8.22
N SER A 44 -3.51 -4.28 7.71
CA SER A 44 -4.61 -3.49 8.28
C SER A 44 -5.94 -3.62 7.55
N THR A 45 -6.02 -4.42 6.48
CA THR A 45 -7.22 -4.54 5.65
C THR A 45 -7.60 -6.00 5.42
N THR A 46 -7.26 -6.55 4.26
CA THR A 46 -7.70 -7.86 3.77
C THR A 46 -7.29 -9.01 4.68
N HIS A 47 -6.19 -8.87 5.42
CA HIS A 47 -5.68 -9.87 6.33
C HIS A 47 -5.78 -9.44 7.79
N SER A 48 -6.50 -8.37 8.13
CA SER A 48 -6.53 -7.78 9.48
C SER A 48 -6.92 -8.72 10.63
N GLN A 49 -7.57 -9.84 10.35
CA GLN A 49 -8.02 -10.82 11.36
C GLN A 49 -7.05 -11.98 11.59
N GLY A 50 -5.98 -12.10 10.79
CA GLY A 50 -5.01 -13.19 10.91
C GLY A 50 -4.03 -13.01 12.07
N THR A 51 -3.49 -14.12 12.59
CA THR A 51 -2.39 -14.08 13.57
C THR A 51 -1.07 -13.68 12.91
N PRO A 52 -0.06 -13.23 13.68
CA PRO A 52 1.27 -12.95 13.13
C PRO A 52 1.88 -14.14 12.39
N GLU A 53 1.67 -15.36 12.85
CA GLU A 53 2.14 -16.58 12.19
C GLU A 53 1.41 -16.84 10.87
N GLU A 54 0.10 -16.63 10.82
CA GLU A 54 -0.70 -16.76 9.60
C GLU A 54 -0.32 -15.69 8.56
N HIS A 55 -0.07 -14.46 9.01
CA HIS A 55 0.45 -13.38 8.16
C HIS A 55 1.81 -13.74 7.57
N ALA A 56 2.74 -14.20 8.41
CA ALA A 56 4.07 -14.61 7.96
C ALA A 56 3.99 -15.77 6.96
N ALA A 57 3.13 -16.77 7.21
CA ALA A 57 2.91 -17.88 6.29
C ALA A 57 2.32 -17.43 4.93
N ALA A 58 1.50 -16.37 4.93
CA ALA A 58 0.95 -15.75 3.73
C ALA A 58 1.89 -14.73 3.05
N GLY A 59 3.08 -14.50 3.61
CA GLY A 59 4.03 -13.48 3.10
C GLY A 59 3.57 -12.04 3.37
N VAL A 60 2.64 -11.84 4.30
CA VAL A 60 2.18 -10.52 4.73
C VAL A 60 3.03 -10.07 5.91
N THR A 61 3.91 -9.09 5.68
CA THR A 61 4.64 -8.45 6.78
C THR A 61 3.83 -7.26 7.34
N PRO A 62 4.07 -6.86 8.61
CA PRO A 62 3.32 -5.78 9.24
C PRO A 62 3.36 -4.44 8.51
N GLY A 63 4.40 -4.16 7.72
CA GLY A 63 4.55 -2.91 6.95
C GLY A 63 4.36 -3.09 5.44
N LEU A 64 3.86 -4.24 4.98
CA LEU A 64 3.75 -4.55 3.56
C LEU A 64 2.72 -3.66 2.87
N VAL A 65 3.14 -2.95 1.83
CA VAL A 65 2.27 -2.18 0.95
C VAL A 65 2.34 -2.76 -0.46
N ARG A 66 1.19 -2.87 -1.11
CA ARG A 66 1.09 -3.22 -2.54
C ARG A 66 0.51 -2.05 -3.31
N LEU A 67 1.21 -1.63 -4.36
CA LEU A 67 0.71 -0.67 -5.34
C LEU A 67 0.36 -1.40 -6.64
N ALA A 68 -0.74 -0.98 -7.26
CA ALA A 68 -1.02 -1.19 -8.67
C ALA A 68 -1.05 0.20 -9.33
N VAL A 69 -0.02 0.53 -10.10
CA VAL A 69 0.13 1.85 -10.70
C VAL A 69 -0.77 1.96 -11.92
N GLY A 70 -1.60 2.99 -11.94
CA GLY A 70 -2.52 3.33 -13.01
C GLY A 70 -1.83 4.09 -14.16
N VAL A 71 -2.61 4.93 -14.84
CA VAL A 71 -2.16 5.72 -16.01
C VAL A 71 -2.13 7.23 -15.76
N GLU A 72 -2.16 7.65 -14.49
CA GLU A 72 -2.05 9.06 -14.11
C GLU A 72 -0.69 9.69 -14.45
N GLY A 73 -0.60 11.01 -14.32
CA GLY A 73 0.65 11.75 -14.51
C GLY A 73 1.71 11.30 -13.52
N ILE A 74 2.93 11.06 -14.01
CA ILE A 74 4.03 10.55 -13.17
C ILE A 74 4.38 11.52 -12.02
N ASP A 75 4.29 12.83 -12.25
CA ASP A 75 4.58 13.83 -11.22
C ASP A 75 3.53 13.80 -10.09
N ASP A 76 2.25 13.59 -10.43
CA ASP A 76 1.18 13.46 -9.44
C ASP A 76 1.32 12.18 -8.62
N ILE A 77 1.66 11.06 -9.28
CA ILE A 77 1.94 9.77 -8.62
C ILE A 77 3.10 9.93 -7.62
N LEU A 78 4.20 10.56 -8.04
CA LEU A 78 5.36 10.73 -7.17
C LEU A 78 5.04 11.68 -6.00
N ALA A 79 4.30 12.76 -6.24
CA ALA A 79 3.91 13.70 -5.20
C ALA A 79 3.03 13.04 -4.13
N ASP A 80 2.06 12.21 -4.53
CA ASP A 80 1.18 11.48 -3.61
C ASP A 80 1.97 10.46 -2.78
N LEU A 81 2.84 9.69 -3.41
CA LEU A 81 3.70 8.73 -2.71
C LEU A 81 4.67 9.42 -1.75
N GLU A 82 5.21 10.59 -2.10
CA GLU A 82 6.10 11.35 -1.20
C GLU A 82 5.35 11.86 0.03
N ALA A 83 4.11 12.35 -0.14
CA ALA A 83 3.24 12.71 0.98
C ALA A 83 2.97 11.51 1.88
N GLY A 84 2.64 10.36 1.28
CA GLY A 84 2.45 9.10 1.98
C GLY A 84 3.66 8.69 2.82
N LEU A 85 4.84 8.71 2.21
CA LEU A 85 6.09 8.33 2.88
C LEU A 85 6.48 9.30 4.00
N ARG A 86 6.09 10.58 3.92
CA ARG A 86 6.28 11.54 5.03
C ARG A 86 5.34 11.25 6.19
N ALA A 87 4.08 10.90 5.93
CA ALA A 87 3.10 10.58 6.96
C ALA A 87 3.40 9.25 7.70
N ALA A 88 4.08 8.32 7.02
CA ALA A 88 4.46 7.02 7.58
C ALA A 88 5.59 7.06 8.61
N LYS A 89 6.32 8.18 8.71
CA LYS A 89 7.39 8.39 9.70
C LYS A 89 6.84 8.70 11.09
#